data_AF-A0A7Y7DVE9-F1
#
_entry.id   AF-A0A7Y7DVE9-F1
#
_cell.length_a   1.000
_cell.length_b   1.000
_cell.length_c   1.000
_cell.angle_alpha   90.00
_cell.angle_beta   90.00
_cell.angle_gamma   90.00
#
_symmetry.space_group_name_H-M   'P 1'
#
loop_
_entity.id
_entity.type
_entity.pdbx_description
1 polymer ?
#
loop_
_entity_poly.entity_id
_entity_poly.type
_entity_poly.pdbx_seq_one_letter_code
_entity_poly.pdbx_strand_id
1 'polypeptide(L)'
;MGLDIFIETKNGNHENYYEISRGFCYQISLLDEPDQSAKYPLEIQQVYTLYNLEYSILKQMNTYRFRQQFMSEENVPQEKLDEIQAGLSKAFQPSDQLKNNLKTLYSRISENPNLLNQIQLNHVWIKKYFDRFHENIGEHLVDRNFGWDLRGIIHYLEKLPDGTLIRFGYV
;
A
#
# COMPACT_ATOMS: atom_id res chain seq x y z
N MET A 1 -16.67 9.11 -5.93
CA MET A 1 -15.44 9.76 -5.41
C MET A 1 -14.32 8.74 -5.49
N GLY A 2 -13.11 9.14 -5.89
CA GLY A 2 -11.96 8.24 -5.89
C GLY A 2 -11.45 8.08 -4.47
N LEU A 3 -11.06 6.86 -4.09
CA LEU A 3 -10.46 6.56 -2.80
C LEU A 3 -9.02 7.08 -2.81
N ASP A 4 -8.71 8.08 -1.99
CA ASP A 4 -7.34 8.58 -1.85
C ASP A 4 -6.73 7.94 -0.59
N ILE A 5 -5.56 7.30 -0.73
CA ILE A 5 -4.84 6.65 0.37
C ILE A 5 -3.59 7.44 0.70
N PHE A 6 -3.31 7.54 1.98
CA PHE A 6 -2.15 8.21 2.48
C PHE A 6 -1.46 7.42 3.59
N ILE A 7 -0.19 7.69 3.82
CA ILE A 7 0.51 7.19 5.01
C ILE A 7 0.23 8.15 6.16
N GLU A 8 -0.46 7.65 7.19
CA GLU A 8 -0.86 8.39 8.38
C GLU A 8 0.11 8.09 9.53
N THR A 9 0.57 9.11 10.25
CA THR A 9 1.39 8.94 11.46
C THR A 9 0.53 8.98 12.72
N LYS A 10 0.87 8.17 13.74
CA LYS A 10 0.04 8.04 14.96
C LYS A 10 -0.10 9.33 15.78
N ASN A 11 0.90 10.20 15.73
CA ASN A 11 0.99 11.41 16.54
C ASN A 11 0.87 12.71 15.73
N GLY A 12 0.61 12.62 14.42
CA GLY A 12 0.70 13.77 13.52
C GLY A 12 -0.64 14.49 13.31
N ASN A 13 -0.59 15.82 13.32
CA ASN A 13 -1.57 16.67 12.64
C ASN A 13 -1.76 16.16 11.20
N HIS A 14 -2.98 16.30 10.67
CA HIS A 14 -3.36 16.01 9.28
C HIS A 14 -2.55 16.77 8.21
N GLU A 15 -1.42 17.39 8.53
CA GLU A 15 -0.57 18.18 7.64
C GLU A 15 0.65 17.39 7.12
N ASN A 16 0.97 16.22 7.69
CA ASN A 16 2.15 15.42 7.33
C ASN A 16 1.81 14.04 6.71
N TYR A 17 0.82 13.99 5.83
CA TYR A 17 0.49 12.75 5.10
C TYR A 17 1.25 12.67 3.77
N TYR A 18 1.66 11.45 3.40
CA TYR A 18 2.20 11.19 2.06
C TYR A 18 1.12 10.56 1.20
N GLU A 19 0.72 11.25 0.13
CA GLU A 19 -0.23 10.76 -0.86
C GLU A 19 0.40 9.64 -1.69
N ILE A 20 -0.25 8.50 -1.73
CA ILE A 20 0.16 7.32 -2.49
C ILE A 20 -0.48 7.37 -3.88
N SER A 21 0.19 6.89 -4.94
CA SER A 21 -0.46 6.84 -6.26
C SER A 21 -1.69 5.93 -6.26
N ARG A 22 -2.68 6.26 -7.09
CA ARG A 22 -3.90 5.46 -7.27
C ARG A 22 -3.62 3.99 -7.61
N GLY A 23 -2.52 3.71 -8.33
CA GLY A 23 -2.15 2.36 -8.70
C GLY A 23 -1.74 1.52 -7.49
N PHE A 24 -0.86 2.06 -6.65
CA PHE A 24 -0.51 1.42 -5.38
C PHE A 24 -1.71 1.35 -4.45
N CYS A 25 -2.53 2.41 -4.41
CA CYS A 25 -3.72 2.45 -3.57
C CYS A 25 -4.68 1.30 -3.86
N TYR A 26 -5.01 1.10 -5.13
CA TYR A 26 -5.86 0.01 -5.58
C TYR A 26 -5.31 -1.36 -5.16
N GLN A 27 -4.01 -1.56 -5.29
CA GLN A 27 -3.37 -2.81 -4.89
C GLN A 27 -3.50 -3.06 -3.38
N ILE A 28 -3.34 -2.02 -2.54
CA ILE A 28 -3.49 -2.14 -1.09
C ILE A 28 -4.94 -2.37 -0.69
N SER A 29 -5.91 -1.65 -1.27
CA SER A 29 -7.33 -1.79 -0.88
C SER A 29 -7.84 -3.22 -1.08
N LEU A 30 -7.34 -3.93 -2.09
CA LEU A 30 -7.75 -5.30 -2.38
C LEU A 30 -7.06 -6.37 -1.51
N LEU A 31 -6.02 -6.05 -0.75
CA LEU A 31 -5.26 -7.04 0.05
C LEU A 31 -6.09 -7.74 1.14
N ASP A 32 -7.16 -7.08 1.60
CA ASP A 32 -8.07 -7.56 2.65
C ASP A 32 -9.37 -8.17 2.09
N GLU A 33 -9.61 -8.11 0.78
CA GLU A 33 -10.82 -8.68 0.22
C GLU A 33 -10.74 -10.22 0.25
N PRO A 34 -11.64 -10.91 0.96
CA PRO A 34 -11.72 -12.36 0.91
C PRO A 34 -12.14 -12.77 -0.50
N ASP A 35 -11.16 -13.24 -1.23
CA ASP A 35 -11.23 -13.67 -2.61
C ASP A 35 -12.49 -14.53 -2.90
N GLN A 36 -13.49 -13.94 -3.58
CA GLN A 36 -14.63 -14.67 -4.12
C GLN A 36 -14.66 -14.70 -5.65
N SER A 37 -13.66 -14.12 -6.34
CA SER A 37 -13.70 -14.08 -7.81
C SER A 37 -12.37 -14.02 -8.56
N ALA A 38 -11.21 -13.91 -7.91
CA ALA A 38 -9.96 -13.78 -8.63
C ALA A 38 -9.40 -15.16 -9.00
N LYS A 39 -9.34 -15.45 -10.30
CA LYS A 39 -8.63 -16.61 -10.85
C LYS A 39 -7.12 -16.60 -10.53
N TYR A 40 -6.59 -15.46 -10.05
CA TYR A 40 -5.17 -15.21 -9.82
C TYR A 40 -4.95 -14.27 -8.62
N PRO A 41 -3.83 -14.42 -7.89
CA PRO A 41 -3.44 -13.49 -6.83
C PRO A 41 -3.25 -12.06 -7.34
N LEU A 42 -3.43 -11.05 -6.47
CA LEU A 42 -3.20 -9.64 -6.81
C LEU A 42 -1.76 -9.40 -7.28
N GLU A 43 -1.56 -8.43 -8.18
CA GLU A 43 -0.25 -8.17 -8.79
C GLU A 43 0.82 -7.85 -7.73
N ILE A 44 0.49 -7.06 -6.70
CA ILE A 44 1.43 -6.79 -5.60
C ILE A 44 1.80 -8.07 -4.83
N GLN A 45 0.88 -9.01 -4.64
CA GLN A 45 1.19 -10.30 -3.98
C GLN A 45 2.11 -11.15 -4.86
N GLN A 46 1.86 -11.16 -6.18
CA GLN A 46 2.73 -11.83 -7.15
C GLN A 46 4.16 -11.25 -7.11
N VAL A 47 4.30 -9.93 -7.09
CA VAL A 47 5.61 -9.25 -6.94
C VAL A 47 6.34 -9.77 -5.70
N TYR A 48 5.73 -9.67 -4.53
CA TYR A 48 6.38 -10.08 -3.28
C TYR A 48 6.75 -11.57 -3.30
N THR A 49 5.86 -12.42 -3.83
CA THR A 49 6.11 -13.86 -3.98
C THR A 49 7.30 -14.14 -4.92
N LEU A 50 7.36 -13.48 -6.08
CA LEU A 50 8.45 -13.65 -7.05
C LEU A 50 9.83 -13.30 -6.48
N TYR A 51 9.88 -12.33 -5.57
CA TYR A 51 11.11 -11.90 -4.90
C TYR A 51 11.33 -12.56 -3.53
N ASN A 52 10.53 -13.56 -3.16
CA ASN A 52 10.59 -14.28 -1.89
C ASN A 52 10.52 -13.35 -0.67
N LEU A 53 9.58 -12.40 -0.71
CA LEU A 53 9.34 -11.43 0.35
C LEU A 53 7.93 -11.59 0.94
N GLU A 54 7.84 -11.35 2.24
CA GLU A 54 6.57 -11.24 2.95
C GLU A 54 5.93 -9.88 2.70
N TYR A 55 4.64 -9.87 2.39
CA TYR A 55 3.82 -8.66 2.26
C TYR A 55 2.87 -8.45 3.45
N SER A 56 3.06 -9.22 4.52
CA SER A 56 2.23 -9.20 5.74
C SER A 56 2.14 -7.81 6.38
N ILE A 57 3.21 -7.01 6.30
CA ILE A 57 3.18 -5.63 6.78
C ILE A 57 2.16 -4.75 6.05
N LEU A 58 2.02 -4.92 4.73
CA LEU A 58 1.04 -4.18 3.94
C LEU A 58 -0.39 -4.52 4.38
N LYS A 59 -0.65 -5.80 4.67
CA LYS A 59 -1.91 -6.28 5.23
C LYS A 59 -2.16 -5.75 6.64
N GLN A 60 -1.15 -5.79 7.51
CA GLN A 60 -1.28 -5.30 8.89
C GLN A 60 -1.58 -3.80 8.95
N MET A 61 -1.03 -3.01 8.03
CA MET A 61 -1.24 -1.57 7.93
C MET A 61 -2.54 -1.18 7.20
N ASN A 62 -3.19 -2.12 6.51
CA ASN A 62 -4.40 -1.89 5.74
C ASN A 62 -5.58 -1.63 6.69
N THR A 63 -6.26 -0.49 6.49
CA THR A 63 -7.46 -0.14 7.26
C THR A 63 -8.72 -0.06 6.40
N TYR A 64 -8.64 -0.44 5.13
CA TYR A 64 -9.72 -0.29 4.17
C TYR A 64 -11.02 -0.97 4.61
N ARG A 65 -10.93 -2.23 5.05
CA ARG A 65 -12.11 -3.00 5.53
C ARG A 65 -12.84 -2.30 6.68
N PHE A 66 -12.09 -1.69 7.59
CA PHE A 66 -12.62 -0.98 8.75
C PHE A 66 -13.32 0.31 8.33
N ARG A 67 -12.75 1.02 7.34
CA ARG A 67 -13.35 2.23 6.76
C ARG A 67 -14.62 1.91 5.95
N GLN A 68 -14.64 0.82 5.19
CA GLN A 68 -15.84 0.40 4.46
C GLN A 68 -17.03 0.14 5.39
N GLN A 69 -16.81 -0.55 6.51
CA GLN A 69 -17.87 -0.82 7.49
C GLN A 69 -18.51 0.46 8.04
N PHE A 70 -17.72 1.51 8.26
CA PHE A 70 -18.23 2.83 8.65
C PHE A 70 -19.07 3.50 7.56
N MET A 71 -18.70 3.35 6.29
CA MET A 71 -19.40 3.99 5.18
C MET A 71 -20.69 3.28 4.79
N SER A 72 -20.81 1.97 5.07
CA SER A 72 -21.96 1.15 4.67
C SER A 72 -23.10 1.08 5.69
N GLU A 73 -22.86 1.41 6.96
CA GLU A 73 -23.84 1.25 8.04
C GLU A 73 -24.20 2.61 8.67
N GLU A 74 -25.45 3.08 8.49
CA GLU A 74 -25.94 4.34 9.09
C GLU A 74 -26.01 4.29 10.63
N ASN A 75 -25.99 3.10 11.24
CA ASN A 75 -26.03 2.90 12.69
C ASN A 75 -25.16 1.69 13.10
N VAL A 76 -23.86 1.92 13.24
CA VAL A 76 -22.91 0.90 13.73
C VAL A 76 -23.07 0.74 15.26
N PRO A 77 -23.39 -0.46 15.78
CA PRO A 77 -23.47 -0.70 17.23
C PRO A 77 -22.15 -0.39 17.95
N GLN A 78 -22.21 0.03 19.22
CA GLN A 78 -21.02 0.41 20.00
C GLN A 78 -19.95 -0.68 20.05
N GLU A 79 -20.35 -1.94 20.19
CA GLU A 79 -19.41 -3.08 20.21
C GLU A 79 -18.60 -3.19 18.90
N LYS A 80 -19.26 -2.99 17.75
CA LYS A 80 -18.57 -2.94 16.45
C LYS A 80 -17.68 -1.71 16.34
N LEU A 81 -18.11 -0.56 16.86
CA LEU A 81 -17.27 0.64 16.89
C LEU A 81 -15.98 0.40 17.68
N ASP A 82 -16.07 -0.27 18.82
CA ASP A 82 -14.92 -0.60 19.67
C ASP A 82 -13.98 -1.60 18.96
N GLU A 83 -14.53 -2.61 18.29
CA GLU A 83 -13.75 -3.55 17.47
C GLU A 83 -13.01 -2.84 16.34
N ILE A 84 -13.70 -1.96 15.61
CA ILE A 84 -13.12 -1.19 14.53
C ILE A 84 -12.02 -0.26 15.06
N GLN A 85 -12.25 0.46 16.16
CA GLN A 85 -11.25 1.33 16.78
C GLN A 85 -10.02 0.54 17.24
N ALA A 86 -10.22 -0.65 17.80
CA ALA A 86 -9.12 -1.56 18.16
C ALA A 86 -8.35 -2.01 16.92
N GLY A 87 -9.03 -2.34 15.83
CA GLY A 87 -8.43 -2.70 14.54
C GLY A 87 -7.59 -1.57 13.94
N LEU A 88 -8.17 -0.36 13.89
CA LEU A 88 -7.50 0.87 13.44
C LEU A 88 -6.26 1.20 14.28
N SER A 89 -6.30 0.92 15.59
CA SER A 89 -5.18 1.15 16.50
C SER A 89 -4.07 0.10 16.32
N LYS A 90 -4.44 -1.16 16.06
CA LYS A 90 -3.50 -2.26 15.78
C LYS A 90 -2.81 -2.12 14.41
N ALA A 91 -3.40 -1.38 13.49
CA ALA A 91 -2.83 -1.15 12.16
C ALA A 91 -1.58 -0.25 12.17
N PHE A 92 -1.30 0.44 13.28
CA PHE A 92 -0.07 1.21 13.42
C PHE A 92 1.14 0.29 13.55
N GLN A 93 2.05 0.38 12.59
CA GLN A 93 3.31 -0.36 12.54
C GLN A 93 4.50 0.62 12.61
N PRO A 94 5.68 0.19 13.11
CA PRO A 94 6.89 0.99 13.03
C PRO A 94 7.25 1.33 11.58
N SER A 95 7.49 2.62 11.31
CA SER A 95 7.86 3.11 9.98
C SER A 95 9.11 2.42 9.42
N ASP A 96 10.07 2.09 10.29
CA ASP A 96 11.28 1.33 9.92
C ASP A 96 10.97 -0.04 9.32
N GLN A 97 9.91 -0.70 9.79
CA GLN A 97 9.54 -2.02 9.31
C GLN A 97 9.05 -1.94 7.85
N LEU A 98 8.20 -0.96 7.53
CA LEU A 98 7.74 -0.72 6.16
C LEU A 98 8.91 -0.27 5.28
N LYS A 99 9.73 0.68 5.77
CA LYS A 99 10.90 1.20 5.07
C LYS A 99 11.84 0.07 4.66
N ASN A 100 12.20 -0.81 5.59
CA ASN A 100 13.11 -1.92 5.32
C ASN A 100 12.50 -2.94 4.36
N ASN A 101 11.20 -3.23 4.48
CA ASN A 101 10.48 -4.12 3.57
C ASN A 101 10.48 -3.58 2.13
N LEU A 102 10.13 -2.29 1.94
CA LEU A 102 10.12 -1.64 0.62
C LEU A 102 11.54 -1.48 0.05
N LYS A 103 12.54 -1.13 0.87
CA LYS A 103 13.95 -1.08 0.43
C LYS A 103 14.45 -2.43 -0.06
N THR A 104 14.13 -3.51 0.68
CA THR A 104 14.49 -4.87 0.29
C THR A 104 13.83 -5.23 -1.03
N LEU A 105 12.53 -4.96 -1.17
CA LEU A 105 11.81 -5.20 -2.41
C LEU A 105 12.43 -4.42 -3.59
N TYR A 106 12.69 -3.13 -3.40
CA TYR A 106 13.30 -2.28 -4.41
C TYR A 106 14.68 -2.79 -4.85
N SER A 107 15.53 -3.20 -3.91
CA SER A 107 16.85 -3.78 -4.19
C SER A 107 16.72 -5.06 -5.01
N ARG A 108 15.85 -5.99 -4.59
CA ARG A 108 15.64 -7.27 -5.28
C ARG A 108 15.12 -7.11 -6.70
N ILE A 109 14.19 -6.19 -6.91
CA ILE A 109 13.70 -5.86 -8.25
C ILE A 109 14.81 -5.23 -9.10
N SER A 110 15.62 -4.34 -8.52
CA SER A 110 16.73 -3.70 -9.23
C SER A 110 17.81 -4.70 -9.64
N GLU A 111 18.06 -5.73 -8.83
CA GLU A 111 19.00 -6.83 -9.13
C GLU A 111 18.47 -7.74 -10.25
N ASN A 112 17.16 -8.00 -10.30
CA ASN A 112 16.55 -8.95 -11.23
C ASN A 112 15.29 -8.39 -11.91
N PRO A 113 15.42 -7.33 -12.72
CA PRO A 113 14.31 -6.60 -13.36
C PRO A 113 13.32 -7.50 -14.11
N ASN A 114 13.86 -8.48 -14.83
CA ASN A 114 13.11 -9.33 -15.75
C ASN A 114 12.10 -10.25 -15.06
N LEU A 115 12.19 -10.45 -13.75
CA LEU A 115 11.22 -11.27 -13.01
C LEU A 115 9.83 -10.62 -13.00
N LEU A 116 9.73 -9.29 -13.08
CA LEU A 116 8.44 -8.61 -13.16
C LEU A 116 7.63 -9.00 -14.41
N ASN A 117 8.29 -9.44 -15.49
CA ASN A 117 7.61 -9.91 -16.70
C ASN A 117 6.78 -11.20 -16.49
N GLN A 118 6.97 -11.88 -15.35
CA GLN A 118 6.23 -13.10 -15.00
C GLN A 118 4.90 -12.80 -14.30
N ILE A 119 4.67 -11.55 -13.90
CA ILE A 119 3.42 -11.14 -13.24
C ILE A 119 2.29 -11.17 -14.26
N GLN A 120 1.17 -11.75 -13.86
CA GLN A 120 -0.05 -11.74 -14.65
C GLN A 120 -0.81 -10.43 -14.40
N LEU A 121 -0.81 -9.56 -15.41
CA LEU A 121 -1.43 -8.24 -15.36
C LEU A 121 -2.77 -8.28 -16.09
N ASN A 122 -3.88 -8.23 -15.34
CA ASN A 122 -5.22 -8.49 -15.90
C ASN A 122 -5.90 -7.25 -16.49
N HIS A 123 -5.40 -6.04 -16.21
CA HIS A 123 -5.97 -4.78 -16.68
C HIS A 123 -4.95 -3.91 -17.42
N VAL A 124 -5.39 -3.23 -18.49
CA VAL A 124 -4.53 -2.34 -19.30
C VAL A 124 -3.89 -1.23 -18.46
N TRP A 125 -4.62 -0.67 -17.51
CA TRP A 125 -4.10 0.38 -16.64
C TRP A 125 -3.09 -0.18 -15.62
N ILE A 126 -3.30 -1.39 -15.11
CA ILE A 126 -2.34 -2.09 -14.24
C ILE A 126 -1.05 -2.41 -15.01
N LYS A 127 -1.19 -2.85 -16.27
CA LYS A 127 -0.03 -3.05 -17.16
C LYS A 127 0.83 -1.80 -17.21
N LYS A 128 0.24 -0.64 -17.53
CA LYS A 128 0.95 0.64 -17.55
C LYS A 128 1.61 1.02 -16.22
N TYR A 129 0.98 0.66 -15.10
CA TYR A 129 1.48 0.98 -13.76
C TYR A 129 2.69 0.12 -13.36
N PHE A 130 2.72 -1.16 -13.74
CA PHE A 130 3.86 -2.04 -13.52
C PHE A 130 4.91 -1.98 -14.64
N ASP A 131 4.51 -1.54 -15.84
CA ASP A 131 5.43 -1.21 -16.93
C ASP A 131 6.37 -0.08 -16.46
N ARG A 132 7.62 -0.12 -16.94
CA ARG A 132 8.62 0.94 -16.70
C ARG A 132 9.08 1.11 -15.25
N PHE A 133 8.97 0.07 -14.40
CA PHE A 133 9.49 0.08 -13.03
C PHE A 133 10.94 0.63 -12.92
N HIS A 134 11.79 0.28 -13.88
CA HIS A 134 13.23 0.64 -13.91
C HIS A 134 13.50 2.05 -14.42
N GLU A 135 12.50 2.72 -14.96
CA GLU A 135 12.68 4.03 -15.53
C GLU A 135 12.65 5.07 -14.39
N ASN A 136 13.71 5.89 -14.30
CA ASN A 136 13.73 7.10 -13.47
C ASN A 136 12.87 8.20 -14.11
N ILE A 137 11.62 7.86 -14.40
CA ILE A 137 10.63 8.73 -15.03
C ILE A 137 9.42 8.72 -14.09
N GLY A 138 8.81 9.89 -13.88
CA GLY A 138 7.64 10.00 -12.99
C GLY A 138 7.51 11.33 -12.22
N GLU A 139 8.11 12.43 -12.69
CA GLU A 139 7.88 13.74 -12.07
C GLU A 139 6.48 14.31 -12.36
N HIS A 140 5.76 13.74 -13.32
CA HIS A 140 4.37 14.10 -13.63
C HIS A 140 3.38 13.10 -13.00
N LEU A 141 2.32 13.62 -12.36
CA LEU A 141 1.23 12.87 -11.73
C LEU A 141 0.63 11.74 -12.58
N VAL A 142 0.71 11.85 -13.90
CA VAL A 142 0.15 10.91 -14.88
C VAL A 142 1.06 9.72 -15.20
N ASP A 143 2.34 9.79 -14.82
CA ASP A 143 3.37 8.78 -15.13
C ASP A 143 3.85 8.02 -13.88
N ARG A 144 3.14 8.14 -12.75
CA ARG A 144 3.47 7.38 -11.53
C ARG A 144 3.33 5.88 -11.81
N ASN A 145 4.45 5.17 -11.68
CA ASN A 145 4.53 3.71 -11.82
C ASN A 145 4.95 3.08 -10.48
N PHE A 146 4.95 1.75 -10.43
CA PHE A 146 5.27 1.02 -9.20
C PHE A 146 6.67 1.36 -8.65
N GLY A 147 7.66 1.59 -9.51
CA GLY A 147 9.02 1.95 -9.09
C GLY A 147 9.10 3.36 -8.49
N TRP A 148 8.33 4.30 -9.04
CA TRP A 148 8.20 5.63 -8.49
C TRP A 148 7.56 5.61 -7.10
N ASP A 149 6.50 4.84 -6.90
CA ASP A 149 5.86 4.71 -5.57
C ASP A 149 6.83 4.12 -4.54
N LEU A 150 7.58 3.06 -4.89
CA LEU A 150 8.58 2.52 -3.96
C LEU A 150 9.60 3.58 -3.54
N ARG A 151 10.19 4.31 -4.50
CA ARG A 151 11.17 5.36 -4.20
C ARG A 151 10.57 6.50 -3.39
N GLY A 152 9.38 6.96 -3.78
CA GLY A 152 8.68 8.07 -3.14
C GLY A 152 8.29 7.75 -1.70
N ILE A 153 7.72 6.57 -1.47
CA ILE A 153 7.37 6.10 -0.12
C ILE A 153 8.63 5.91 0.71
N ILE A 154 9.67 5.24 0.20
CA ILE A 154 10.94 5.06 0.94
C ILE A 154 11.52 6.41 1.34
N HIS A 155 11.58 7.37 0.41
CA HIS A 155 12.11 8.71 0.67
C HIS A 155 11.30 9.48 1.72
N TYR A 156 9.97 9.33 1.71
CA TYR A 156 9.13 9.88 2.77
C TYR A 156 9.44 9.24 4.13
N LEU A 157 9.52 7.91 4.19
CA LEU A 157 9.80 7.17 5.43
C LEU A 157 11.19 7.47 6.01
N GLU A 158 12.18 7.80 5.18
CA GLU A 158 13.52 8.23 5.62
C GLU A 158 13.54 9.58 6.33
N LYS A 159 12.53 10.42 6.11
CA LYS A 159 12.39 11.73 6.75
C LYS A 159 11.63 11.69 8.07
N LEU A 160 11.00 10.55 8.38
CA LEU A 160 10.25 10.40 9.62
C LEU A 160 11.21 10.21 10.80
N PRO A 161 10.91 10.77 11.98
CA PRO A 161 11.67 10.51 13.20
C PRO A 161 11.69 9.01 13.56
N ASP A 162 12.77 8.56 14.17
CA ASP A 162 12.90 7.18 14.65
C ASP A 162 11.75 6.79 15.59
N GLY A 163 11.27 5.56 15.45
CA GLY A 163 10.13 5.06 16.25
C GLY A 163 8.76 5.60 15.83
N THR A 164 8.67 6.39 14.75
CA THR A 164 7.37 6.84 14.22
C THR A 164 6.51 5.64 13.84
N LEU A 165 5.27 5.61 14.35
CA LEU A 165 4.26 4.61 14.01
C LEU A 165 3.38 5.13 12.88
N ILE A 166 3.13 4.29 11.88
CA ILE A 166 2.39 4.63 10.67
C ILE A 166 1.35 3.57 10.29
N ARG A 167 0.35 3.95 9.50
CA ARG A 167 -0.63 3.06 8.87
C ARG A 167 -1.10 3.62 7.52
N PHE A 168 -1.88 2.85 6.76
CA PHE A 168 -2.61 3.39 5.62
C PHE A 168 -3.93 4.03 6.08
N GLY A 169 -4.10 5.31 5.76
CA GLY A 169 -5.34 6.08 5.94
C GLY A 169 -6.09 6.23 4.62
N TYR A 170 -7.39 6.44 4.69
CA TYR A 170 -8.31 6.51 3.53
C TYR A 170 -9.20 7.74 3.70
N VAL A 171 -9.34 8.54 2.64
CA VAL A 171 -10.31 9.65 2.54
C VAL A 171 -11.35 9.36 1.46
#